data_AF-M1EJ05-F1
#
_entry.id   AF-M1EJ05-F1
#
_cell.length_a   1.000
_cell.length_b   1.000
_cell.length_c   1.000
_cell.angle_alpha   90.00
_cell.angle_beta   90.00
_cell.angle_gamma   90.00
#
_symmetry.space_group_name_H-M   'P 1'
#
loop_
_entity.id
_entity.type
_entity.pdbx_description
1 polymer ?
#
loop_
_entity_poly.entity_id
_entity_poly.type
_entity_poly.pdbx_seq_one_letter_code
_entity_poly.pdbx_strand_id
1 'polypeptide(L)' 'KKELMGHTRRVGLVEWHPTAANILFSSGYDFKVMVWNLDTKESVIMSPVRTITCHQGVILSMSFNTNGSLLATTCKDR' A
#
# COMPACT_ATOMS: atom_id res chain seq x y z
N LYS A 1 2.13 -14.20 13.25
CA LYS A 1 2.91 -13.02 12.77
C LYS A 1 2.95 -13.09 11.25
N LYS A 2 2.68 -11.97 10.56
CA LYS A 2 2.74 -11.85 9.10
C LYS A 2 3.86 -10.89 8.72
N GLU A 3 4.60 -11.18 7.66
CA GLU A 3 5.67 -10.33 7.12
C GLU A 3 5.38 -10.07 5.64
N LEU A 4 5.45 -8.80 5.23
CA LEU A 4 5.14 -8.35 3.87
C LEU A 4 6.44 -7.86 3.23
N MET A 5 6.98 -8.62 2.29
CA MET A 5 8.25 -8.33 1.65
C MET A 5 8.02 -7.94 0.20
N GLY A 6 8.27 -6.69 -0.14
CA GLY A 6 8.12 -6.24 -1.53
C GLY A 6 8.70 -4.87 -1.78
N HIS A 7 8.49 -3.92 -0.86
CA HIS A 7 9.10 -2.61 -0.99
C HIS A 7 10.63 -2.69 -0.97
N THR A 8 11.27 -2.00 -1.92
CA THR A 8 12.74 -1.97 -2.04
C THR A 8 13.40 -0.89 -1.20
N ARG A 9 12.57 -0.06 -0.56
CA ARG A 9 12.98 1.05 0.31
C ARG A 9 12.07 1.12 1.54
N ARG A 10 12.39 2.03 2.46
CA ARG A 10 11.61 2.27 3.68
C ARG A 10 10.13 2.48 3.35
N VAL A 11 9.27 1.74 4.05
CA VAL A 11 7.82 1.94 4.06
C VAL A 11 7.50 3.19 4.88
N GLY A 12 6.74 4.11 4.29
CA GLY A 12 6.40 5.40 4.88
C GLY A 12 4.98 5.44 5.43
N LEU A 13 4.02 4.93 4.66
CA LEU A 13 2.60 4.97 5.00
C LEU A 13 1.99 3.57 4.90
N VAL A 14 0.98 3.33 5.73
CA VAL A 14 0.18 2.11 5.75
C VAL A 14 -1.26 2.50 6.02
N GLU A 15 -2.19 2.03 5.20
CA GLU A 15 -3.63 2.25 5.35
C GLU A 15 -4.40 0.94 5.13
N TRP A 16 -5.41 0.72 5.95
CA TRP A 16 -6.33 -0.40 5.78
C TRP A 16 -7.46 -0.01 4.83
N HIS A 17 -7.92 -0.96 4.02
CA HIS A 17 -9.13 -0.73 3.26
C HIS A 17 -10.33 -0.59 4.23
N PRO A 18 -11.15 0.47 4.13
CA PRO A 18 -12.16 0.76 5.16
C PRO A 18 -13.31 -0.25 5.20
N THR A 19 -13.59 -0.93 4.09
CA THR A 19 -14.73 -1.84 3.95
C THR A 19 -14.33 -3.29 3.65
N ALA A 20 -13.07 -3.57 3.35
CA ALA A 20 -12.62 -4.91 2.98
C ALA A 20 -11.66 -5.42 4.07
N ALA A 21 -12.05 -6.51 4.71
CA ALA A 21 -11.21 -7.14 5.72
C ALA A 21 -9.89 -7.62 5.10
N ASN A 22 -8.81 -7.53 5.88
CA ASN A 22 -7.52 -8.14 5.53
C ASN A 22 -6.87 -7.60 4.24
N ILE A 23 -7.35 -6.47 3.72
CA ILE A 23 -6.72 -5.74 2.63
C ILE A 23 -5.96 -4.53 3.18
N LEU A 24 -4.65 -4.52 2.92
CA LEU A 24 -3.73 -3.49 3.38
C LEU A 24 -3.08 -2.79 2.18
N PHE A 25 -2.94 -1.47 2.27
CA PHE A 25 -2.19 -0.66 1.33
C PHE A 25 -0.95 -0.12 2.04
N SER A 26 0.21 -0.25 1.42
CA SER A 26 1.46 0.33 1.91
C SER A 26 2.10 1.20 0.85
N SER A 27 2.70 2.32 1.23
CA SER A 27 3.53 3.12 0.34
C SER A 27 4.98 3.16 0.81
N GLY A 28 5.90 3.13 -0.16
CA GLY A 28 7.34 3.15 0.10
C GLY A 28 8.03 4.35 -0.53
N TYR A 29 9.26 4.58 -0.09
CA TYR A 29 10.19 5.56 -0.69
C TYR A 29 10.73 5.09 -2.06
N ASP A 30 10.22 3.95 -2.55
CA ASP A 30 10.34 3.42 -3.89
C ASP A 30 9.21 3.91 -4.83
N PHE A 31 8.39 4.87 -4.35
CA PHE A 31 7.34 5.58 -5.08
C PHE A 31 6.16 4.70 -5.51
N LYS A 32 6.05 3.52 -4.90
CA LYS A 32 5.02 2.54 -5.18
C LYS A 32 4.01 2.49 -4.04
N VAL A 33 2.78 2.18 -4.39
CA VAL A 33 1.77 1.67 -3.45
C VAL A 33 1.60 0.18 -3.71
N MET A 34 1.77 -0.64 -2.68
CA MET A 34 1.55 -2.08 -2.75
C MET A 34 0.24 -2.43 -2.04
N VAL A 35 -0.54 -3.30 -2.68
CA VAL A 35 -1.81 -3.81 -2.17
C VAL A 35 -1.59 -5.25 -1.72
N TRP A 36 -1.92 -5.54 -0.47
CA TRP A 36 -1.70 -6.82 0.17
C TRP A 36 -3.04 -7.44 0.55
N ASN A 37 -3.19 -8.72 0.24
CA ASN A 37 -4.25 -9.55 0.80
C ASN A 37 -3.64 -10.44 1.88
N LEU A 38 -4.13 -10.32 3.12
CA LEU A 38 -3.64 -11.07 4.27
C LEU A 38 -4.41 -12.38 4.51
N ASP A 39 -5.47 -12.67 3.74
CA ASP A 39 -6.25 -13.93 3.75
C ASP A 39 -5.49 -15.10 3.11
N THR A 40 -4.19 -15.17 3.36
CA THR A 40 -3.32 -16.27 2.95
C THR A 40 -2.94 -17.09 4.18
N LYS A 41 -2.54 -18.35 4.00
CA LYS A 41 -1.96 -19.13 5.10
C LYS A 41 -0.48 -18.81 5.34
N GLU A 42 0.18 -18.19 4.37
CA GLU A 42 1.62 -17.92 4.38
C GLU A 42 1.98 -16.85 5.42
N SER A 43 2.97 -17.12 6.27
CA SER A 43 3.45 -16.14 7.23
C SER A 43 4.22 -15.00 6.57
N VAL A 44 4.79 -15.23 5.39
CA VAL A 44 5.57 -14.26 4.63
C VAL A 44 4.95 -14.10 3.26
N ILE A 45 4.49 -12.90 2.93
CA ILE A 45 3.87 -12.58 1.64
C ILE A 45 4.87 -11.77 0.83
N MET A 46 5.31 -12.34 -0.28
CA MET A 46 6.29 -11.69 -1.18
C MET A 46 5.66 -11.10 -2.45
N SER A 47 4.43 -11.51 -2.76
CA SER A 47 3.69 -11.10 -3.94
C SER A 47 2.50 -10.21 -3.53
N PRO A 48 2.63 -8.88 -3.60
CA PRO A 48 1.48 -8.02 -3.44
C PRO A 48 0.46 -8.32 -4.56
N VAL A 49 -0.83 -8.24 -4.23
CA VAL A 49 -1.94 -8.43 -5.18
C VAL A 49 -1.82 -7.45 -6.34
N ARG A 50 -1.38 -6.23 -6.04
CA ARG A 50 -1.14 -5.19 -7.02
C ARG A 50 -0.04 -4.26 -6.55
N THR A 51 0.74 -3.78 -7.51
CA THR A 51 1.65 -2.63 -7.33
C THR A 51 1.13 -1.48 -8.18
N ILE A 52 0.92 -0.33 -7.57
CA ILE A 52 0.41 0.88 -8.20
C ILE A 52 1.55 1.89 -8.25
N THR A 53 1.89 2.34 -9.45
CA THR A 53 2.88 3.40 -9.69
C THR A 53 2.12 4.60 -10.24
N CYS A 54 1.78 5.55 -9.36
CA CYS A 54 1.03 6.76 -9.71
C CYS A 54 1.88 8.04 -9.69
N HIS A 55 3.00 8.02 -8.97
CA HIS A 55 3.85 9.19 -8.75
C HIS A 55 5.31 8.88 -9.10
N GLN A 56 6.07 9.92 -9.46
CA GLN A 56 7.52 9.83 -9.69
C GLN A 56 8.36 10.27 -8.47
N GLY A 57 7.71 10.51 -7.33
CA GLY A 57 8.34 10.96 -6.09
C GLY A 57 7.74 10.31 -4.85
N VAL A 58 8.23 10.73 -3.68
CA VAL A 58 7.79 10.18 -2.39
C VAL A 58 6.31 10.50 -2.18
N ILE A 59 5.54 9.45 -1.91
CA ILE A 59 4.14 9.58 -1.53
C ILE A 59 4.10 10.11 -0.10
N LEU A 60 3.50 11.28 0.09
CA LEU A 60 3.47 12.01 1.35
C LEU A 60 2.21 11.70 2.18
N SER A 61 1.10 11.39 1.52
CA SER A 61 -0.16 11.02 2.17
C SER A 61 -0.97 10.05 1.32
N MET A 62 -1.81 9.26 1.98
CA MET A 62 -2.68 8.26 1.38
C MET A 62 -3.97 8.18 2.21
N SER A 63 -5.14 8.26 1.57
CA SER A 63 -6.43 8.19 2.29
C SER A 63 -7.55 7.63 1.42
N PHE A 64 -8.38 6.78 2.01
CA PHE A 64 -9.56 6.21 1.36
C PHE A 64 -10.78 7.10 1.53
N ASN A 65 -11.68 7.06 0.54
CA ASN A 65 -13.05 7.48 0.76
C ASN A 65 -13.82 6.47 1.63
N THR A 66 -14.96 6.85 2.20
CA THR A 66 -15.68 6.05 3.20
C THR A 66 -16.06 4.65 2.74
N ASN A 67 -16.42 4.48 1.47
CA ASN A 67 -16.81 3.18 0.93
C ASN A 67 -15.61 2.36 0.40
N GLY A 68 -14.40 2.93 0.39
CA GLY A 68 -13.18 2.29 -0.10
C GLY A 68 -13.03 2.22 -1.62
N SER A 69 -13.97 2.77 -2.39
CA SER A 69 -13.92 2.69 -3.85
C SER A 69 -12.79 3.50 -4.47
N LEU A 70 -12.26 4.50 -3.76
CA LEU A 70 -11.22 5.40 -4.23
C LEU A 70 -10.16 5.63 -3.16
N LEU A 71 -8.92 5.73 -3.62
CA LEU A 71 -7.75 6.06 -2.82
C LEU A 71 -7.12 7.35 -3.36
N ALA A 72 -7.03 8.37 -2.52
CA ALA A 72 -6.30 9.59 -2.82
C ALA A 72 -4.85 9.44 -2.34
N THR A 73 -3.90 9.88 -3.17
CA THR A 73 -2.47 9.92 -2.83
C THR A 73 -1.89 11.28 -3.19
N THR A 74 -0.99 11.79 -2.36
CA THR A 74 -0.26 13.04 -2.65
C THR A 74 1.23 12.76 -2.79
N CYS A 75 1.88 13.51 -3.67
CA CYS A 75 3.32 13.50 -3.88
C CYS A 75 3.80 14.93 -3.89
N LYS A 76 5.05 15.15 -3.44
CA LYS A 76 5.69 16.45 -3.63
C LYS A 76 5.83 16.71 -5.14
N ASP A 77 5.34 17.84 -5.62
CA ASP A 77 5.69 18.35 -6.94
C ASP A 77 7.10 18.96 -6.93
N ARG A 78 7.63 19.22 -8.12
CA ARG A 78 8.95 19.82 -8.29
C ARG A 78 8.87 21.34 -8.24
#